data_AF-Q6MQS8-F1
#
_entry.id   AF-Q6MQS8-F1
#
_cell.length_a   1.000
_cell.length_b   1.000
_cell.length_c   1.000
_cell.angle_alpha   90.00
_cell.angle_beta   90.00
_cell.angle_gamma   90.00
#
_symmetry.space_group_name_H-M   'P 1'
#
loop_
_entity.id
_entity.type
_entity.pdbx_description
1 polymer ?
#
loop_
_entity_poly.entity_id
_entity_poly.type
_entity_poly.pdbx_seq_one_letter_code
_entity_poly.pdbx_strand_id
1 'polypeptide(L)'
;MKKLSVILAISLGLAACAEKDSDYARKHRNKTAEKAQAEQTVPAARSAPICETPEINICEKSVLPIVADIKKNGLQAALKVLKAELSLPEDFDGSEEAFKKTITDDTKRIQAQRRLLVLADKEYRTIYNYDEDVKEATEVVHKLMMDFVKNEKLDEDGRMGLVGALNTTVVQSVSQTFELSYQGKDIVTTDMAVACGSDGQGVMARSLRPGGGPQGVIFICPGQLLLNAGKTKVERIAGLVMALAHEMTHQLEFRGFEMDNRVLSCVNADLADKSAKFIESKNKETQADIIAFRILNKFLAQDKELSVQTEKAKAALSWMCHLDDKESESDSSTHLDSKSRLKNFFKLKETEDLLGCSKGPRC
;
A
#
# COMPACT_ATOMS: atom_id res chain seq x y z
N MET A 1 -15.24 -27.64 29.11
CA MET A 1 -15.24 -28.18 27.73
C MET A 1 -15.67 -27.20 26.62
N LYS A 2 -16.38 -26.09 26.88
CA LYS A 2 -16.77 -25.12 25.82
C LYS A 2 -15.64 -24.22 25.27
N LYS A 3 -14.53 -24.02 26.01
CA LYS A 3 -13.39 -23.17 25.56
C LYS A 3 -12.42 -23.87 24.60
N LEU A 4 -12.31 -25.21 24.63
CA LEU A 4 -11.45 -25.95 23.69
C LEU A 4 -12.05 -26.03 22.28
N SER A 5 -13.38 -26.10 22.16
CA SER A 5 -14.08 -26.24 20.87
C SER A 5 -13.99 -24.98 20.00
N VAL A 6 -13.94 -23.79 20.63
CA VAL A 6 -13.82 -22.50 19.92
C VAL A 6 -12.41 -22.32 19.35
N ILE A 7 -11.37 -22.71 20.09
CA ILE A 7 -9.98 -22.63 19.63
C ILE A 7 -9.75 -23.61 18.48
N LEU A 8 -10.30 -24.83 18.56
CA LEU A 8 -10.18 -25.82 17.48
C LEU A 8 -10.88 -25.36 16.19
N ALA A 9 -12.07 -24.75 16.30
CA ALA A 9 -12.82 -24.25 15.14
C ALA A 9 -12.13 -23.07 14.44
N ILE A 10 -11.49 -22.17 15.20
CA ILE A 10 -10.70 -21.05 14.65
C ILE A 10 -9.42 -21.58 13.97
N SER A 11 -8.76 -22.58 14.58
CA SER A 11 -7.56 -23.21 14.02
C SER A 11 -7.86 -23.96 12.71
N LEU A 12 -8.97 -24.70 12.67
CA LEU A 12 -9.44 -25.42 11.48
C LEU A 12 -9.95 -24.47 10.39
N GLY A 13 -10.57 -23.35 10.76
CA GLY A 13 -10.97 -22.29 9.83
C GLY A 13 -9.78 -21.60 9.15
N LEU A 14 -8.74 -21.27 9.91
CA LEU A 14 -7.51 -20.67 9.39
C LEU A 14 -6.72 -21.64 8.50
N ALA A 15 -6.63 -22.91 8.87
CA ALA A 15 -5.98 -23.94 8.04
C ALA A 15 -6.72 -24.18 6.71
N ALA A 16 -8.06 -24.19 6.72
CA ALA A 16 -8.86 -24.33 5.51
C ALA A 16 -8.79 -23.10 4.57
N CYS A 17 -8.57 -21.90 5.12
CA CYS A 17 -8.31 -20.70 4.34
C CYS A 17 -6.89 -20.72 3.72
N ALA A 18 -5.87 -21.10 4.48
CA ALA A 18 -4.49 -21.21 3.97
C ALA A 18 -4.34 -22.30 2.89
N GLU A 19 -5.06 -23.43 3.00
CA GLU A 19 -5.09 -24.46 1.95
C GLU A 19 -5.79 -23.95 0.69
N LYS A 20 -6.88 -23.17 0.82
CA LYS A 20 -7.55 -22.53 -0.33
C LYS A 20 -6.68 -21.46 -1.00
N ASP A 21 -5.95 -20.65 -0.23
CA ASP A 21 -5.00 -19.66 -0.75
C ASP A 21 -3.89 -20.33 -1.57
N SER A 22 -3.35 -21.44 -1.06
CA SER A 22 -2.34 -22.27 -1.75
C SER A 22 -2.89 -22.91 -3.02
N ASP A 23 -4.09 -23.51 -2.97
CA ASP A 23 -4.68 -24.19 -4.13
C ASP A 23 -5.17 -23.24 -5.23
N TYR A 24 -5.73 -22.10 -4.85
CA TYR A 24 -6.19 -21.09 -5.80
C TYR A 24 -5.00 -20.42 -6.49
N ALA A 25 -3.96 -20.01 -5.74
CA ALA A 25 -2.73 -19.48 -6.33
C ALA A 25 -1.97 -20.52 -7.16
N ARG A 26 -1.91 -21.78 -6.71
CA ARG A 26 -1.22 -22.89 -7.42
C ARG A 26 -1.90 -23.25 -8.75
N LYS A 27 -3.24 -23.32 -8.79
CA LYS A 27 -3.99 -23.62 -10.02
C LYS A 27 -3.78 -22.56 -11.11
N HIS A 28 -3.60 -21.29 -10.74
CA HIS A 28 -3.35 -20.22 -11.69
C HIS A 28 -1.87 -20.09 -12.09
N ARG A 29 -0.91 -20.33 -11.17
CA ARG A 29 0.53 -20.39 -11.54
C ARG A 29 0.82 -21.43 -12.62
N ASN A 30 0.16 -22.59 -12.57
CA ASN A 30 0.34 -23.64 -13.57
C ASN A 30 -0.25 -23.27 -14.94
N LYS A 31 -1.21 -22.34 -15.03
CA LYS A 31 -1.72 -21.83 -16.32
C LYS A 31 -0.81 -20.79 -16.98
N THR A 32 0.01 -20.10 -16.19
CA THR A 32 0.94 -19.07 -16.69
C THR A 32 2.34 -19.64 -16.99
N ALA A 33 2.73 -20.73 -16.30
CA ALA A 33 4.05 -21.35 -16.43
C ALA A 33 4.31 -22.00 -17.80
N GLU A 34 3.28 -22.33 -18.59
CA GLU A 34 3.44 -22.91 -19.93
C GLU A 34 3.84 -21.89 -21.02
N LYS A 35 3.93 -20.58 -20.70
CA LYS A 35 4.32 -19.52 -21.65
C LYS A 35 5.69 -18.87 -21.41
N ALA A 36 6.46 -19.32 -20.41
CA ALA A 36 7.70 -18.66 -19.98
C ALA A 36 8.97 -19.52 -20.19
N GLN A 37 9.02 -20.34 -21.24
CA GLN A 37 10.27 -20.99 -21.67
C GLN A 37 10.70 -20.45 -23.04
N ALA A 38 11.37 -19.30 -23.02
CA ALA A 38 12.32 -18.93 -24.06
C ALA A 38 13.32 -17.90 -23.50
N GLU A 39 14.58 -18.34 -23.46
CA GLU A 39 15.82 -17.54 -23.50
C GLU A 39 16.22 -16.68 -22.29
N GLN A 40 17.20 -17.19 -21.53
CA GLN A 40 18.12 -16.37 -20.74
C GLN A 40 19.57 -16.84 -20.96
N THR A 41 20.23 -16.26 -21.96
CA THR A 41 21.69 -16.15 -22.01
C THR A 41 22.08 -14.82 -21.37
N VAL A 42 22.93 -14.84 -20.34
CA VAL A 42 23.40 -13.67 -19.60
C VAL A 42 24.71 -13.15 -20.22
N PRO A 43 24.77 -11.92 -20.77
CA PRO A 43 26.02 -11.21 -20.97
C PRO A 43 26.30 -10.27 -19.78
N ALA A 44 27.59 -9.99 -19.58
CA ALA A 44 28.18 -9.18 -18.52
C ALA A 44 27.47 -7.85 -18.22
N ALA A 45 27.37 -7.54 -16.92
CA ALA A 45 27.03 -6.27 -16.26
C ALA A 45 26.47 -5.17 -17.16
N ARG A 46 25.24 -5.37 -17.64
CA ARG A 46 24.35 -4.26 -18.06
C ARG A 46 23.57 -3.82 -16.82
N SER A 47 23.34 -2.52 -16.69
CA SER A 47 22.39 -1.94 -15.73
C SER A 47 21.15 -2.82 -15.65
N ALA A 48 20.63 -3.10 -14.45
CA ALA A 48 19.35 -3.78 -14.33
C ALA A 48 18.33 -2.99 -15.19
N PRO A 49 17.55 -3.64 -16.09
CA PRO A 49 16.64 -2.94 -17.01
C PRO A 49 15.68 -1.95 -16.32
N ILE A 50 15.37 -2.23 -15.04
CA ILE A 50 14.59 -1.36 -14.14
C ILE A 50 15.20 0.05 -13.97
N CYS A 51 16.51 0.22 -14.13
CA CYS A 51 17.19 1.50 -13.96
C CYS A 51 17.09 2.43 -15.18
N GLU A 52 16.93 1.87 -16.39
CA GLU A 52 16.94 2.64 -17.64
C GLU A 52 15.54 3.08 -18.04
N THR A 53 14.56 2.19 -17.86
CA THR A 53 13.14 2.45 -18.15
C THR A 53 12.27 1.96 -16.99
N PRO A 54 12.35 2.62 -15.81
CA PRO A 54 11.70 2.16 -14.59
C PRO A 54 10.18 2.02 -14.73
N GLU A 55 9.52 2.98 -15.35
CA GLU A 55 8.08 2.96 -15.59
C GLU A 55 7.65 1.71 -16.37
N ILE A 56 8.34 1.39 -17.48
CA ILE A 56 8.04 0.20 -18.30
C ILE A 56 8.28 -1.08 -17.48
N ASN A 57 9.42 -1.18 -16.80
CA ASN A 57 9.81 -2.40 -16.09
C ASN A 57 9.03 -2.67 -14.80
N ILE A 58 8.48 -1.63 -14.18
CA ILE A 58 7.70 -1.72 -12.94
C ILE A 58 6.21 -1.88 -13.28
N CYS A 59 5.69 -1.14 -14.25
CA CYS A 59 4.25 -1.06 -14.51
C CYS A 59 3.70 -2.12 -15.50
N GLU A 60 4.49 -2.60 -16.47
CA GLU A 60 3.96 -3.44 -17.56
C GLU A 60 3.48 -4.84 -17.12
N LYS A 61 3.88 -5.32 -15.93
CA LYS A 61 3.56 -6.68 -15.42
C LYS A 61 3.28 -6.73 -13.93
N SER A 62 2.94 -5.59 -13.31
CA SER A 62 2.81 -5.49 -11.87
C SER A 62 1.65 -6.31 -11.31
N VAL A 63 0.50 -6.34 -11.99
CA VAL A 63 -0.73 -6.96 -11.49
C VAL A 63 -1.01 -8.26 -12.21
N LEU A 64 -1.07 -9.36 -11.46
CA LEU A 64 -1.41 -10.67 -12.01
C LEU A 64 -2.93 -10.76 -12.33
N PRO A 65 -3.33 -11.51 -13.37
CA PRO A 65 -4.75 -11.64 -13.75
C PRO A 65 -5.67 -12.10 -12.62
N ILE A 66 -5.15 -12.88 -11.67
CA ILE A 66 -5.87 -13.35 -10.48
C ILE A 66 -6.47 -12.22 -9.64
N VAL A 67 -5.86 -11.03 -9.66
CA VAL A 67 -6.34 -9.85 -8.92
C VAL A 67 -7.71 -9.41 -9.43
N ALA A 68 -7.91 -9.41 -10.75
CA ALA A 68 -9.20 -9.06 -11.36
C ALA A 68 -10.30 -10.08 -10.97
N ASP A 69 -9.95 -11.37 -10.94
CA ASP A 69 -10.88 -12.42 -10.51
C ASP A 69 -11.27 -12.27 -9.03
N ILE A 70 -10.31 -11.99 -8.13
CA ILE A 70 -10.58 -11.76 -6.70
C ILE A 70 -11.50 -10.54 -6.53
N LYS A 71 -11.18 -9.41 -7.17
CA LYS A 71 -11.97 -8.17 -7.09
C LYS A 71 -13.40 -8.37 -7.59
N LYS A 72 -13.56 -9.04 -8.73
CA LYS A 72 -14.87 -9.35 -9.32
C LYS A 72 -15.69 -10.28 -8.43
N ASN A 73 -15.12 -11.41 -8.02
CA ASN A 73 -15.85 -12.43 -7.28
C ASN A 73 -16.22 -11.94 -5.87
N GLY A 74 -15.31 -11.23 -5.20
CA GLY A 74 -15.57 -10.65 -3.89
C GLY A 74 -16.65 -9.58 -3.93
N LEU A 75 -16.61 -8.67 -4.92
CA LEU A 75 -17.65 -7.65 -5.08
C LEU A 75 -19.02 -8.27 -5.38
N GLN A 76 -19.08 -9.28 -6.26
CA GLN A 76 -20.34 -9.98 -6.57
C GLN A 76 -20.94 -10.66 -5.33
N ALA A 77 -20.12 -11.29 -4.49
CA ALA A 77 -20.56 -11.88 -3.23
C ALA A 77 -21.08 -10.80 -2.26
N ALA A 78 -20.35 -9.71 -2.09
CA ALA A 78 -20.73 -8.59 -1.22
C ALA A 78 -22.05 -7.92 -1.66
N LEU A 79 -22.21 -7.68 -2.97
CA LEU A 79 -23.43 -7.13 -3.54
C LEU A 79 -24.64 -8.03 -3.33
N LYS A 80 -24.47 -9.35 -3.44
CA LYS A 80 -25.55 -10.30 -3.16
C LYS A 80 -26.06 -10.17 -1.73
N VAL A 81 -25.14 -10.05 -0.76
CA VAL A 81 -25.50 -9.84 0.65
C VAL A 81 -26.19 -8.48 0.84
N LEU A 82 -25.62 -7.40 0.31
CA LEU A 82 -26.19 -6.05 0.45
C LEU A 82 -27.59 -5.95 -0.17
N LYS A 83 -27.80 -6.53 -1.36
CA LYS A 83 -29.11 -6.58 -2.03
C LYS A 83 -30.16 -7.24 -1.16
N ALA A 84 -29.81 -8.35 -0.52
CA ALA A 84 -30.70 -9.05 0.40
C ALA A 84 -30.96 -8.23 1.68
N GLU A 85 -29.92 -7.64 2.28
CA GLU A 85 -30.04 -6.83 3.51
C GLU A 85 -30.93 -5.60 3.33
N LEU A 86 -30.85 -4.95 2.16
CA LEU A 86 -31.53 -3.68 1.89
C LEU A 86 -32.68 -3.79 0.88
N SER A 87 -33.04 -5.01 0.46
CA SER A 87 -34.08 -5.26 -0.57
C SER A 87 -33.86 -4.45 -1.86
N LEU A 88 -32.61 -4.39 -2.33
CA LEU A 88 -32.24 -3.62 -3.52
C LEU A 88 -32.59 -4.36 -4.82
N PRO A 89 -32.77 -3.66 -5.94
CA PRO A 89 -33.04 -4.25 -7.25
C PRO A 89 -31.98 -5.27 -7.71
N GLU A 90 -32.39 -6.23 -8.54
CA GLU A 90 -31.49 -7.26 -9.08
C GLU A 90 -30.37 -6.65 -9.95
N ASP A 91 -30.65 -5.56 -10.67
CA ASP A 91 -29.72 -4.84 -11.55
C ASP A 91 -28.81 -3.86 -10.80
N PHE A 92 -28.96 -3.71 -9.48
CA PHE A 92 -28.08 -2.85 -8.67
C PHE A 92 -26.62 -3.36 -8.74
N ASP A 93 -25.69 -2.52 -9.18
CA ASP A 93 -24.29 -2.90 -9.43
C ASP A 93 -23.30 -2.34 -8.40
N GLY A 94 -23.77 -1.53 -7.43
CA GLY A 94 -22.93 -0.90 -6.43
C GLY A 94 -22.18 0.35 -6.90
N SER A 95 -22.44 0.83 -8.11
CA SER A 95 -21.92 2.11 -8.61
C SER A 95 -22.49 3.30 -7.83
N GLU A 96 -21.80 4.43 -7.89
CA GLU A 96 -22.27 5.68 -7.27
C GLU A 96 -23.64 6.09 -7.83
N GLU A 97 -23.84 5.91 -9.14
CA GLU A 97 -25.10 6.17 -9.85
C GLU A 97 -26.21 5.25 -9.35
N ALA A 98 -25.94 3.94 -9.20
CA ALA A 98 -26.93 3.00 -8.68
C ALA A 98 -27.35 3.34 -7.25
N PHE A 99 -26.39 3.74 -6.40
CA PHE A 99 -26.67 4.22 -5.04
C PHE A 99 -27.54 5.49 -5.05
N LYS A 100 -27.19 6.50 -5.86
CA LYS A 100 -27.95 7.76 -5.98
C LYS A 100 -29.37 7.54 -6.49
N LYS A 101 -29.54 6.63 -7.47
CA LYS A 101 -30.85 6.29 -8.06
C LYS A 101 -31.76 5.53 -7.09
N THR A 102 -31.20 4.61 -6.31
CA THR A 102 -31.99 3.66 -5.50
C THR A 102 -32.22 4.16 -4.07
N ILE A 103 -31.27 4.90 -3.50
CA ILE A 103 -31.33 5.40 -2.12
C ILE A 103 -31.23 6.92 -2.12
N THR A 104 -32.40 7.57 -2.14
CA THR A 104 -32.52 9.04 -2.24
C THR A 104 -32.18 9.76 -0.94
N ASP A 105 -32.28 9.09 0.21
CA ASP A 105 -31.83 9.62 1.50
C ASP A 105 -30.31 9.55 1.60
N ASP A 106 -29.67 10.72 1.70
CA ASP A 106 -28.20 10.83 1.73
C ASP A 106 -27.56 10.08 2.88
N THR A 107 -28.17 10.09 4.07
CA THR A 107 -27.63 9.41 5.26
C THR A 107 -27.67 7.90 5.05
N LYS A 108 -28.81 7.36 4.60
CA LYS A 108 -28.97 5.93 4.30
C LYS A 108 -28.06 5.49 3.16
N ARG A 109 -27.87 6.33 2.15
CA ARG A 109 -26.98 6.05 1.02
C ARG A 109 -25.53 5.91 1.49
N ILE A 110 -25.05 6.86 2.30
CA ILE A 110 -23.70 6.80 2.89
C ILE A 110 -23.54 5.55 3.77
N GLN A 111 -24.54 5.22 4.58
CA GLN A 111 -24.52 4.00 5.40
C GLN A 111 -24.45 2.74 4.54
N ALA A 112 -25.22 2.67 3.44
CA ALA A 112 -25.22 1.54 2.53
C ALA A 112 -23.89 1.41 1.75
N GLN A 113 -23.28 2.53 1.34
CA GLN A 113 -21.96 2.55 0.71
C GLN A 113 -20.87 2.04 1.66
N ARG A 114 -20.87 2.51 2.92
CA ARG A 114 -19.97 2.01 3.98
C ARG A 114 -20.21 0.53 4.26
N ARG A 115 -21.47 0.09 4.24
CA ARG A 115 -21.83 -1.33 4.42
C ARG A 115 -21.28 -2.19 3.28
N LEU A 116 -21.38 -1.73 2.02
CA LEU A 116 -20.79 -2.43 0.88
C LEU A 116 -19.27 -2.58 1.04
N LEU A 117 -18.59 -1.50 1.44
CA LEU A 117 -17.14 -1.51 1.64
C LEU A 117 -16.70 -2.56 2.68
N VAL A 118 -17.39 -2.63 3.82
CA VAL A 118 -17.12 -3.65 4.85
C VAL A 118 -17.40 -5.07 4.35
N LEU A 119 -18.49 -5.27 3.60
CA LEU A 119 -18.81 -6.58 3.02
C LEU A 119 -17.76 -6.99 1.98
N ALA A 120 -17.37 -6.08 1.09
CA ALA A 120 -16.36 -6.33 0.06
C ALA A 120 -15.01 -6.74 0.68
N ASP A 121 -14.53 -6.00 1.69
CA ASP A 121 -13.30 -6.35 2.43
C ASP A 121 -13.36 -7.74 3.08
N LYS A 122 -14.53 -8.17 3.60
CA LYS A 122 -14.70 -9.54 4.13
C LYS A 122 -14.65 -10.60 3.05
N GLU A 123 -15.30 -10.36 1.92
CA GLU A 123 -15.31 -11.30 0.80
C GLU A 123 -13.93 -11.40 0.13
N TYR A 124 -13.21 -10.28 -0.03
CA TYR A 124 -11.83 -10.28 -0.52
C TYR A 124 -10.92 -11.12 0.38
N ARG A 125 -11.00 -10.96 1.70
CA ARG A 125 -10.21 -11.77 2.66
C ARG A 125 -10.59 -13.23 2.69
N THR A 126 -11.82 -13.57 2.32
CA THR A 126 -12.26 -14.97 2.20
C THR A 126 -11.64 -15.65 0.97
N ILE A 127 -11.35 -14.89 -0.09
CA ILE A 127 -10.72 -15.38 -1.32
C ILE A 127 -9.19 -15.30 -1.24
N TYR A 128 -8.67 -14.26 -0.58
CA TYR A 128 -7.25 -13.98 -0.45
C TYR A 128 -6.96 -13.32 0.91
N ASN A 129 -6.42 -14.08 1.85
CA ASN A 129 -6.14 -13.56 3.19
C ASN A 129 -4.86 -12.72 3.22
N TYR A 130 -5.02 -11.38 3.24
CA TYR A 130 -3.90 -10.44 3.35
C TYR A 130 -3.52 -10.06 4.79
N ASP A 131 -4.21 -10.55 5.83
CA ASP A 131 -3.96 -10.11 7.21
C ASP A 131 -2.55 -10.51 7.71
N GLU A 132 -2.07 -11.70 7.31
CA GLU A 132 -0.72 -12.17 7.65
C GLU A 132 0.36 -11.35 6.93
N ASP A 133 0.16 -11.05 5.64
CA ASP A 133 1.08 -10.24 4.85
C ASP A 133 1.16 -8.82 5.43
N VAL A 134 0.04 -8.22 5.82
CA VAL A 134 -0.01 -6.89 6.46
C VAL A 134 0.71 -6.90 7.80
N LYS A 135 0.46 -7.89 8.64
CA LYS A 135 1.11 -8.01 9.95
C LYS A 135 2.63 -8.10 9.80
N GLU A 136 3.11 -8.99 8.95
CA GLU A 136 4.54 -9.19 8.74
C GLU A 136 5.20 -7.96 8.11
N ALA A 137 4.57 -7.33 7.13
CA ALA A 137 5.08 -6.08 6.55
C ALA A 137 5.11 -4.95 7.58
N THR A 138 4.11 -4.86 8.46
CA THR A 138 4.08 -3.87 9.56
C THR A 138 5.23 -4.09 10.53
N GLU A 139 5.51 -5.34 10.93
CA GLU A 139 6.63 -5.68 11.81
C GLU A 139 7.98 -5.34 11.17
N VAL A 140 8.14 -5.64 9.88
CA VAL A 140 9.34 -5.30 9.10
C VAL A 140 9.56 -3.79 9.05
N VAL A 141 8.54 -3.02 8.63
CA VAL A 141 8.64 -1.57 8.52
C VAL A 141 8.86 -0.93 9.88
N HIS A 142 8.12 -1.36 10.91
CA HIS A 142 8.30 -0.85 12.26
C HIS A 142 9.74 -1.03 12.76
N LYS A 143 10.32 -2.22 12.56
CA LYS A 143 11.72 -2.49 12.91
C LYS A 143 12.69 -1.56 12.17
N LEU A 144 12.54 -1.44 10.86
CA LEU A 144 13.43 -0.62 10.03
C LEU A 144 13.30 0.88 10.33
N MET A 145 12.08 1.36 10.60
CA MET A 145 11.80 2.73 11.01
C MET A 145 12.35 3.03 12.40
N MET A 146 12.23 2.10 13.34
CA MET A 146 12.86 2.22 14.66
C MET A 146 14.38 2.34 14.56
N ASP A 147 15.00 1.54 13.69
CA ASP A 147 16.45 1.62 13.44
C ASP A 147 16.82 2.92 12.73
N PHE A 148 15.97 3.44 11.84
CA PHE A 148 16.15 4.78 11.25
C PHE A 148 16.14 5.86 12.33
N VAL A 149 15.08 5.97 13.13
CA VAL A 149 14.94 6.99 14.20
C VAL A 149 16.08 6.95 15.21
N LYS A 150 16.59 5.77 15.56
CA LYS A 150 17.75 5.63 16.47
C LYS A 150 19.04 6.21 15.91
N ASN A 151 19.22 6.15 14.59
CA ASN A 151 20.41 6.63 13.91
C ASN A 151 20.31 8.11 13.51
N GLU A 152 19.12 8.70 13.58
CA GLU A 152 18.94 10.13 13.36
C GLU A 152 19.55 10.97 14.49
N LYS A 153 20.07 12.15 14.12
CA LYS A 153 20.69 13.10 15.04
C LYS A 153 19.62 13.92 15.77
N LEU A 154 18.89 13.25 16.64
CA LEU A 154 17.85 13.82 17.48
C LEU A 154 18.34 13.96 18.93
N ASP A 155 17.81 14.95 19.64
CA ASP A 155 17.91 14.99 21.10
C ASP A 155 17.09 13.82 21.72
N GLU A 156 17.23 13.64 23.04
CA GLU A 156 16.58 12.51 23.72
C GLU A 156 15.06 12.61 23.68
N ASP A 157 14.51 13.80 23.93
CA ASP A 157 13.07 14.05 23.94
C ASP A 157 12.45 13.87 22.54
N GLY A 158 13.09 14.40 21.50
CA GLY A 158 12.68 14.21 20.11
C GLY A 158 12.71 12.73 19.71
N ARG A 159 13.79 12.00 20.05
CA ARG A 159 13.88 10.56 19.78
C ARG A 159 12.77 9.78 20.49
N MET A 160 12.53 10.05 21.77
CA MET A 160 11.46 9.39 22.54
C MET A 160 10.08 9.67 21.95
N GLY A 161 9.82 10.90 21.51
CA GLY A 161 8.57 11.29 20.86
C GLY A 161 8.29 10.50 19.58
N LEU A 162 9.30 10.35 18.71
CA LEU A 162 9.17 9.59 17.47
C LEU A 162 9.04 8.08 17.69
N VAL A 163 9.81 7.53 18.64
CA VAL A 163 9.65 6.13 19.06
C VAL A 163 8.24 5.89 19.62
N GLY A 164 7.73 6.81 20.42
CA GLY A 164 6.36 6.78 20.92
C GLY A 164 5.33 6.75 19.79
N ALA A 165 5.52 7.54 18.75
CA ALA A 165 4.64 7.54 17.57
C ALA A 165 4.65 6.21 16.83
N LEU A 166 5.82 5.62 16.59
CA LEU A 166 5.95 4.31 15.93
C LEU A 166 5.26 3.21 16.75
N ASN A 167 5.52 3.15 18.05
CA ASN A 167 4.95 2.12 18.94
C ASN A 167 3.43 2.24 19.16
N THR A 168 2.87 3.43 18.93
CA THR A 168 1.43 3.71 19.13
C THR A 168 0.65 3.78 17.83
N THR A 169 1.32 3.67 16.68
CA THR A 169 0.68 3.62 15.38
C THR A 169 0.12 2.21 15.14
N VAL A 170 -1.16 2.15 14.77
CA VAL A 170 -1.83 0.89 14.42
C VAL A 170 -2.14 0.84 12.92
N VAL A 171 -1.92 -0.31 12.30
CA VAL A 171 -2.34 -0.59 10.93
C VAL A 171 -3.66 -1.35 10.98
N GLN A 172 -4.69 -0.84 10.30
CA GLN A 172 -6.05 -1.38 10.36
C GLN A 172 -6.60 -1.72 8.97
N SER A 173 -7.24 -2.88 8.85
CA SER A 173 -8.07 -3.21 7.69
C SER A 173 -9.40 -2.47 7.72
N VAL A 174 -10.13 -2.49 6.59
CA VAL A 174 -11.46 -1.86 6.51
C VAL A 174 -12.39 -2.38 7.61
N SER A 175 -12.55 -3.69 7.74
CA SER A 175 -13.44 -4.22 8.77
C SER A 175 -13.01 -3.83 10.19
N GLN A 176 -11.71 -3.83 10.49
CA GLN A 176 -11.23 -3.41 11.81
C GLN A 176 -11.57 -1.94 12.10
N THR A 177 -11.33 -1.06 11.14
CA THR A 177 -11.66 0.37 11.21
C THR A 177 -13.16 0.60 11.46
N PHE A 178 -14.03 -0.13 10.76
CA PHE A 178 -15.48 0.04 10.87
C PHE A 178 -16.11 -0.69 12.07
N GLU A 179 -15.52 -1.77 12.57
CA GLU A 179 -16.15 -2.63 13.58
C GLU A 179 -15.61 -2.41 15.00
N LEU A 180 -14.34 -2.00 15.15
CA LEU A 180 -13.76 -1.71 16.47
C LEU A 180 -14.25 -0.36 17.02
N SER A 181 -14.17 -0.19 18.34
CA SER A 181 -14.43 1.10 18.99
C SER A 181 -13.11 1.75 19.39
N TYR A 182 -12.88 2.99 18.96
CA TYR A 182 -11.69 3.78 19.29
C TYR A 182 -11.96 5.29 19.09
N GLN A 183 -11.12 6.12 19.69
CA GLN A 183 -11.26 7.58 19.61
C GLN A 183 -11.01 8.07 18.17
N GLY A 184 -11.93 8.89 17.65
CA GLY A 184 -11.85 9.47 16.30
C GLY A 184 -12.19 8.50 15.17
N LYS A 185 -12.83 7.36 15.49
CA LYS A 185 -13.37 6.40 14.51
C LYS A 185 -14.17 7.07 13.39
N ASP A 186 -15.01 8.05 13.69
CA ASP A 186 -15.86 8.70 12.68
C ASP A 186 -15.03 9.43 11.60
N ILE A 187 -13.90 10.03 12.00
CA ILE A 187 -12.98 10.69 11.07
C ILE A 187 -12.32 9.63 10.19
N VAL A 188 -11.77 8.57 10.80
CA VAL A 188 -11.06 7.52 10.07
C VAL A 188 -11.99 6.75 9.13
N THR A 189 -13.19 6.38 9.57
CA THR A 189 -14.17 5.66 8.75
C THR A 189 -14.71 6.51 7.60
N THR A 190 -14.88 7.82 7.81
CA THR A 190 -15.28 8.74 6.73
C THR A 190 -14.18 8.87 5.70
N ASP A 191 -12.95 9.10 6.14
CA ASP A 191 -11.80 9.27 5.25
C ASP A 191 -11.50 7.98 4.47
N MET A 192 -11.56 6.82 5.13
CA MET A 192 -11.44 5.51 4.50
C MET A 192 -12.51 5.26 3.45
N ALA A 193 -13.78 5.61 3.73
CA ALA A 193 -14.86 5.41 2.77
C ALA A 193 -14.66 6.22 1.48
N VAL A 194 -14.09 7.43 1.60
CA VAL A 194 -13.74 8.27 0.47
C VAL A 194 -12.54 7.71 -0.28
N ALA A 195 -11.46 7.37 0.43
CA ALA A 195 -10.21 6.89 -0.15
C ALA A 195 -10.36 5.53 -0.85
N CYS A 196 -11.09 4.60 -0.26
CA CYS A 196 -11.20 3.24 -0.78
C CYS A 196 -12.33 3.05 -1.80
N GLY A 197 -13.28 4.00 -1.87
CA GLY A 197 -14.53 3.84 -2.58
C GLY A 197 -15.49 2.86 -1.90
N SER A 198 -16.72 2.75 -2.41
CA SER A 198 -17.75 1.87 -1.83
C SER A 198 -17.46 0.38 -2.03
N ASP A 199 -16.64 0.02 -3.00
CA ASP A 199 -16.27 -1.37 -3.30
C ASP A 199 -14.89 -1.76 -2.74
N GLY A 200 -14.14 -0.82 -2.16
CA GLY A 200 -12.81 -1.05 -1.59
C GLY A 200 -11.71 -1.26 -2.62
N GLN A 201 -11.97 -1.03 -3.92
CA GLN A 201 -11.00 -1.30 -4.98
C GLN A 201 -9.94 -0.19 -5.14
N GLY A 202 -10.10 0.94 -4.45
CA GLY A 202 -9.12 2.02 -4.41
C GLY A 202 -7.73 1.52 -4.00
N VAL A 203 -6.70 1.98 -4.71
CA VAL A 203 -5.30 1.63 -4.46
C VAL A 203 -4.67 2.75 -3.62
N MET A 204 -4.87 2.66 -2.30
CA MET A 204 -4.43 3.68 -1.37
C MET A 204 -4.11 3.07 0.00
N ALA A 205 -3.10 3.64 0.66
CA ALA A 205 -2.92 3.60 2.10
C ALA A 205 -2.98 5.04 2.61
N ARG A 206 -3.36 5.24 3.87
CA ARG A 206 -3.37 6.59 4.43
C ARG A 206 -3.15 6.62 5.93
N SER A 207 -2.35 7.59 6.33
CA SER A 207 -2.00 7.93 7.70
C SER A 207 -2.92 9.01 8.25
N LEU A 208 -3.50 8.74 9.42
CA LEU A 208 -4.34 9.68 10.15
C LEU A 208 -3.91 9.76 11.60
N ARG A 209 -4.07 10.95 12.20
CA ARG A 209 -3.93 11.16 13.64
C ARG A 209 -5.25 11.70 14.21
N PRO A 210 -6.21 10.82 14.52
CA PRO A 210 -7.54 11.25 14.94
C PRO A 210 -7.49 12.16 16.17
N GLY A 211 -8.00 13.38 16.04
CA GLY A 211 -8.19 14.33 17.16
C GLY A 211 -6.91 14.71 17.93
N GLY A 212 -5.73 14.61 17.32
CA GLY A 212 -4.46 14.91 18.00
C GLY A 212 -4.07 13.90 19.10
N GLY A 213 -4.74 12.74 19.17
CA GLY A 213 -4.48 11.69 20.15
C GLY A 213 -3.05 11.11 20.11
N PRO A 214 -2.70 10.26 21.08
CA PRO A 214 -1.38 9.63 21.13
C PRO A 214 -1.17 8.63 19.99
N GLN A 215 -2.22 7.92 19.57
CA GLN A 215 -2.15 6.84 18.58
C GLN A 215 -2.38 7.35 17.15
N GLY A 216 -1.48 6.95 16.26
CA GLY A 216 -1.65 7.05 14.81
C GLY A 216 -2.48 5.89 14.27
N VAL A 217 -3.26 6.11 13.23
CA VAL A 217 -3.94 5.05 12.48
C VAL A 217 -3.46 5.10 11.04
N ILE A 218 -2.97 3.98 10.53
CA ILE A 218 -2.75 3.76 9.11
C ILE A 218 -3.82 2.80 8.65
N PHE A 219 -4.57 3.18 7.63
CA PHE A 219 -5.46 2.24 6.96
C PHE A 219 -4.98 1.94 5.55
N ILE A 220 -5.33 0.74 5.07
CA ILE A 220 -4.98 0.29 3.73
C ILE A 220 -6.24 -0.22 3.04
N CYS A 221 -6.52 0.31 1.85
CA CYS A 221 -7.65 -0.12 1.05
C CYS A 221 -7.41 -1.52 0.47
N PRO A 222 -8.46 -2.37 0.33
CA PRO A 222 -8.31 -3.70 -0.25
C PRO A 222 -7.66 -3.69 -1.64
N GLY A 223 -7.92 -2.67 -2.47
CA GLY A 223 -7.28 -2.49 -3.76
C GLY A 223 -5.74 -2.50 -3.69
N GLN A 224 -5.16 -1.83 -2.70
CA GLN A 224 -3.72 -1.82 -2.43
C GLN A 224 -3.23 -3.19 -1.95
N LEU A 225 -3.97 -3.83 -1.03
CA LEU A 225 -3.62 -5.15 -0.46
C LEU A 225 -3.63 -6.27 -1.51
N LEU A 226 -4.48 -6.13 -2.53
CA LEU A 226 -4.65 -7.12 -3.59
C LEU A 226 -3.67 -6.96 -4.75
N LEU A 227 -2.94 -5.84 -4.88
CA LEU A 227 -2.06 -5.58 -6.05
C LEU A 227 -1.08 -6.73 -6.35
N ASN A 228 -0.53 -7.33 -5.30
CA ASN A 228 0.46 -8.39 -5.40
C ASN A 228 -0.12 -9.79 -5.16
N ALA A 229 -1.45 -9.95 -5.13
CA ALA A 229 -2.05 -11.26 -4.92
C ALA A 229 -1.60 -12.27 -6.01
N GLY A 230 -1.30 -13.50 -5.57
CA GLY A 230 -0.75 -14.56 -6.43
C GLY A 230 0.77 -14.58 -6.58
N LYS A 231 1.48 -13.48 -6.27
CA LYS A 231 2.95 -13.43 -6.24
C LYS A 231 3.54 -14.23 -5.08
N THR A 232 4.86 -14.36 -5.02
CA THR A 232 5.53 -15.00 -3.87
C THR A 232 5.29 -14.19 -2.60
N LYS A 233 5.31 -14.85 -1.43
CA LYS A 233 5.14 -14.16 -0.14
C LYS A 233 6.08 -12.96 -0.01
N VAL A 234 7.32 -13.17 -0.40
CA VAL A 234 8.39 -12.18 -0.33
C VAL A 234 8.07 -10.92 -1.15
N GLU A 235 7.55 -11.07 -2.37
CA GLU A 235 7.10 -9.93 -3.20
C GLU A 235 5.87 -9.24 -2.60
N ARG A 236 4.97 -9.98 -1.97
CA ARG A 236 3.76 -9.41 -1.35
C ARG A 236 4.10 -8.56 -0.13
N ILE A 237 5.02 -9.04 0.72
CA ILE A 237 5.58 -8.24 1.81
C ILE A 237 6.27 -6.99 1.25
N ALA A 238 7.14 -7.15 0.24
CA ALA A 238 7.81 -6.01 -0.40
C ALA A 238 6.82 -4.95 -0.92
N GLY A 239 5.73 -5.42 -1.53
CA GLY A 239 4.61 -4.61 -2.00
C GLY A 239 3.93 -3.73 -0.97
N LEU A 240 3.98 -4.13 0.29
CA LEU A 240 3.41 -3.38 1.41
C LEU A 240 4.45 -2.52 2.12
N VAL A 241 5.73 -2.91 2.11
CA VAL A 241 6.82 -2.20 2.80
C VAL A 241 6.90 -0.73 2.39
N MET A 242 6.85 -0.43 1.09
CA MET A 242 6.94 0.96 0.60
C MET A 242 5.76 1.82 1.09
N ALA A 243 4.52 1.36 0.85
CA ALA A 243 3.32 2.11 1.23
C ALA A 243 3.25 2.30 2.76
N LEU A 244 3.53 1.25 3.54
CA LEU A 244 3.56 1.35 4.99
C LEU A 244 4.66 2.28 5.51
N ALA A 245 5.86 2.25 4.93
CA ALA A 245 6.94 3.13 5.33
C ALA A 245 6.62 4.61 5.01
N HIS A 246 5.96 4.86 3.88
CA HIS A 246 5.47 6.19 3.51
C HIS A 246 4.44 6.69 4.55
N GLU A 247 3.40 5.91 4.84
CA GLU A 247 2.38 6.29 5.81
C GLU A 247 2.91 6.40 7.27
N MET A 248 3.87 5.55 7.65
CA MET A 248 4.55 5.66 8.94
C MET A 248 5.39 6.94 9.02
N THR A 249 5.95 7.41 7.91
CA THR A 249 6.68 8.68 7.89
C THR A 249 5.76 9.85 8.22
N HIS A 250 4.54 9.88 7.66
CA HIS A 250 3.55 10.89 8.05
C HIS A 250 3.20 10.86 9.55
N GLN A 251 3.22 9.68 10.20
CA GLN A 251 3.04 9.61 11.65
C GLN A 251 4.17 10.30 12.42
N LEU A 252 5.39 10.25 11.91
CA LEU A 252 6.52 11.00 12.46
C LEU A 252 6.37 12.49 12.20
N GLU A 253 5.94 12.89 11.01
CA GLU A 253 5.74 14.30 10.65
C GLU A 253 4.64 14.96 11.49
N PHE A 254 3.58 14.21 11.87
CA PHE A 254 2.61 14.68 12.86
C PHE A 254 3.21 14.96 14.25
N ARG A 255 4.44 14.50 14.51
CA ARG A 255 5.22 14.80 15.72
C ARG A 255 6.33 15.84 15.48
N GLY A 256 6.31 16.52 14.34
CA GLY A 256 7.28 17.56 14.00
C GLY A 256 8.61 17.01 13.49
N PHE A 257 8.65 15.74 13.06
CA PHE A 257 9.82 15.25 12.34
C PHE A 257 9.93 15.94 10.97
N GLU A 258 11.11 16.49 10.70
CA GLU A 258 11.48 17.08 9.41
C GLU A 258 12.83 16.49 8.98
N MET A 259 12.95 16.14 7.70
CA MET A 259 14.19 15.60 7.17
C MET A 259 15.20 16.71 6.87
N ASP A 260 16.49 16.38 6.89
CA ASP A 260 17.53 17.24 6.33
C ASP A 260 17.22 17.57 4.84
N ASN A 261 17.07 18.86 4.56
CA ASN A 261 16.63 19.38 3.26
C ASN A 261 17.61 19.13 2.10
N ARG A 262 18.83 18.63 2.33
CA ARG A 262 19.82 18.43 1.25
C ARG A 262 19.36 17.44 0.18
N VAL A 263 18.79 16.31 0.58
CA VAL A 263 18.30 15.28 -0.37
C VAL A 263 17.03 15.74 -1.06
N LEU A 264 16.12 16.39 -0.32
CA LEU A 264 14.92 17.00 -0.88
C LEU A 264 15.28 18.06 -1.94
N SER A 265 16.26 18.91 -1.68
CA SER A 265 16.76 19.90 -2.64
C SER A 265 17.32 19.25 -3.92
N CYS A 266 18.07 18.16 -3.76
CA CYS A 266 18.63 17.42 -4.90
C CYS A 266 17.52 16.76 -5.75
N VAL A 267 16.55 16.12 -5.09
CA VAL A 267 15.42 15.49 -5.75
C VAL A 267 14.59 16.50 -6.54
N ASN A 268 14.35 17.68 -5.95
CA ASN A 268 13.61 18.79 -6.55
C ASN A 268 14.38 19.56 -7.62
N ALA A 269 15.66 19.27 -7.87
CA ALA A 269 16.46 19.97 -8.89
C ALA A 269 15.86 19.81 -10.30
N ASP A 270 15.14 18.71 -10.56
CA ASP A 270 14.43 18.48 -11.83
C ASP A 270 13.15 19.32 -11.98
N LEU A 271 12.73 20.04 -10.92
CA LEU A 271 11.55 20.90 -10.88
C LEU A 271 11.94 22.38 -10.92
N ALA A 272 13.16 22.71 -11.37
CA ALA A 272 13.68 24.08 -11.37
C ALA A 272 12.87 25.06 -12.24
N ASP A 273 12.08 24.56 -13.18
CA ASP A 273 11.16 25.33 -14.02
C ASP A 273 9.78 25.57 -13.36
N LYS A 274 9.50 24.94 -12.21
CA LYS A 274 8.24 25.05 -11.49
C LYS A 274 8.25 26.19 -10.47
N SER A 275 7.06 26.65 -10.08
CA SER A 275 6.90 27.72 -9.09
C SER A 275 7.35 27.26 -7.70
N ALA A 276 7.75 28.19 -6.83
CA ALA A 276 8.08 27.87 -5.43
C ALA A 276 6.89 27.25 -4.69
N LYS A 277 5.68 27.75 -4.96
CA LYS A 277 4.42 27.23 -4.40
C LYS A 277 4.14 25.80 -4.86
N PHE A 278 4.42 25.50 -6.13
CA PHE A 278 4.35 24.15 -6.65
C PHE A 278 5.26 23.24 -5.83
N ILE A 279 6.54 23.56 -5.70
CA ILE A 279 7.51 22.73 -4.97
C ILE A 279 7.11 22.57 -3.49
N GLU A 280 6.76 23.67 -2.82
CA GLU A 280 6.38 23.67 -1.40
C GLU A 280 5.19 22.73 -1.12
N SER A 281 4.18 22.73 -1.99
CA SER A 281 3.01 21.86 -1.83
C SER A 281 3.33 20.36 -1.93
N LYS A 282 4.46 19.95 -2.54
CA LYS A 282 4.86 18.53 -2.69
C LYS A 282 5.93 18.07 -1.72
N ASN A 283 6.52 18.98 -0.93
CA ASN A 283 7.68 18.66 -0.12
C ASN A 283 7.40 17.59 0.94
N LYS A 284 6.22 17.60 1.57
CA LYS A 284 5.85 16.60 2.59
C LYS A 284 5.72 15.19 1.99
N GLU A 285 4.97 15.05 0.90
CA GLU A 285 4.82 13.76 0.22
C GLU A 285 6.16 13.25 -0.35
N THR A 286 6.97 14.16 -0.89
CA THR A 286 8.30 13.83 -1.42
C THR A 286 9.26 13.41 -0.30
N GLN A 287 9.17 14.03 0.88
CA GLN A 287 9.92 13.62 2.06
C GLN A 287 9.50 12.23 2.53
N ALA A 288 8.19 11.97 2.61
CA ALA A 288 7.66 10.65 2.95
C ALA A 288 8.14 9.57 1.97
N ASP A 289 8.16 9.88 0.67
CA ASP A 289 8.74 9.00 -0.35
C ASP A 289 10.22 8.72 -0.14
N ILE A 290 11.05 9.74 0.08
CA ILE A 290 12.50 9.56 0.25
C ILE A 290 12.81 8.66 1.45
N ILE A 291 12.09 8.83 2.55
CA ILE A 291 12.29 8.00 3.75
C ILE A 291 11.78 6.58 3.49
N ALA A 292 10.60 6.43 2.87
CA ALA A 292 10.09 5.13 2.50
C ALA A 292 11.02 4.38 1.53
N PHE A 293 11.63 5.07 0.58
CA PHE A 293 12.66 4.54 -0.32
C PHE A 293 13.91 4.06 0.43
N ARG A 294 14.36 4.81 1.44
CA ARG A 294 15.48 4.38 2.30
C ARG A 294 15.14 3.14 3.10
N ILE A 295 13.94 3.07 3.66
CA ILE A 295 13.45 1.88 4.36
C ILE A 295 13.35 0.69 3.42
N LEU A 296 12.84 0.90 2.21
CA LEU A 296 12.81 -0.11 1.15
C LEU A 296 14.23 -0.59 0.81
N ASN A 297 15.19 0.30 0.57
CA ASN A 297 16.57 -0.09 0.28
C ASN A 297 17.20 -0.91 1.41
N LYS A 298 16.94 -0.57 2.68
CA LYS A 298 17.36 -1.40 3.82
C LYS A 298 16.70 -2.78 3.84
N PHE A 299 15.43 -2.87 3.45
CA PHE A 299 14.74 -4.15 3.32
C PHE A 299 15.32 -5.00 2.19
N LEU A 300 15.55 -4.40 1.02
CA LEU A 300 16.14 -5.07 -0.14
C LEU A 300 17.57 -5.55 0.11
N ALA A 301 18.38 -4.78 0.84
CA ALA A 301 19.77 -5.14 1.18
C ALA A 301 19.90 -6.38 2.09
N GLN A 302 18.79 -6.93 2.59
CA GLN A 302 18.79 -8.18 3.36
C GLN A 302 19.02 -9.42 2.48
N ASP A 303 18.78 -9.31 1.17
CA ASP A 303 19.09 -10.36 0.21
C ASP A 303 20.43 -10.09 -0.49
N LYS A 304 21.13 -11.15 -0.87
CA LYS A 304 22.43 -11.06 -1.56
C LYS A 304 22.31 -11.13 -3.08
N GLU A 305 21.17 -11.58 -3.60
CA GLU A 305 20.95 -11.78 -5.04
C GLU A 305 20.26 -10.56 -5.67
N LEU A 306 20.91 -9.95 -6.65
CA LEU A 306 20.39 -8.78 -7.37
C LEU A 306 19.04 -9.05 -8.06
N SER A 307 18.83 -10.27 -8.55
CA SER A 307 17.54 -10.70 -9.14
C SER A 307 16.41 -10.60 -8.13
N VAL A 308 16.62 -11.09 -6.90
CA VAL A 308 15.63 -11.04 -5.81
C VAL A 308 15.37 -9.59 -5.38
N GLN A 309 16.43 -8.79 -5.24
CA GLN A 309 16.31 -7.37 -4.91
C GLN A 309 15.50 -6.62 -5.98
N THR A 310 15.75 -6.90 -7.26
CA THR A 310 15.04 -6.27 -8.38
C THR A 310 13.56 -6.62 -8.38
N GLU A 311 13.18 -7.89 -8.20
CA GLU A 311 11.77 -8.30 -8.17
C GLU A 311 11.03 -7.74 -6.95
N LYS A 312 11.69 -7.69 -5.77
CA LYS A 312 11.15 -7.01 -4.60
C LYS A 312 10.93 -5.52 -4.86
N ALA A 313 11.89 -4.84 -5.49
CA ALA A 313 11.78 -3.42 -5.83
C ALA A 313 10.60 -3.16 -6.78
N LYS A 314 10.42 -4.00 -7.81
CA LYS A 314 9.25 -3.91 -8.71
C LYS A 314 7.94 -4.09 -7.96
N ALA A 315 7.85 -5.10 -7.09
CA ALA A 315 6.64 -5.35 -6.30
C ALA A 315 6.34 -4.20 -5.33
N ALA A 316 7.36 -3.61 -4.72
CA ALA A 316 7.26 -2.49 -3.78
C ALA A 316 6.87 -1.17 -4.45
N LEU A 317 7.29 -0.95 -5.71
CA LEU A 317 7.05 0.29 -6.43
C LEU A 317 5.82 0.24 -7.33
N SER A 318 5.28 -0.96 -7.61
CA SER A 318 4.20 -1.12 -8.58
C SER A 318 2.92 -0.38 -8.25
N TRP A 319 2.65 -0.08 -6.98
CA TRP A 319 1.47 0.68 -6.58
C TRP A 319 1.46 2.10 -7.16
N MET A 320 2.64 2.70 -7.39
CA MET A 320 2.75 4.02 -8.02
C MET A 320 2.19 4.02 -9.43
N CYS A 321 2.16 2.88 -10.13
CA CYS A 321 1.57 2.75 -11.46
C CYS A 321 0.02 2.82 -11.46
N HIS A 322 -0.60 2.90 -10.29
CA HIS A 322 -2.06 2.89 -10.12
C HIS A 322 -2.59 4.18 -9.48
N LEU A 323 -1.74 5.20 -9.37
CA LEU A 323 -2.12 6.53 -8.90
C LEU A 323 -2.73 7.34 -10.05
N ASP A 324 -3.75 8.13 -9.76
CA ASP A 324 -4.37 9.01 -10.75
C ASP A 324 -3.46 10.23 -11.02
N ASP A 325 -2.77 10.24 -12.16
CA ASP A 325 -1.84 11.33 -12.51
C ASP A 325 -2.54 12.67 -12.85
N LYS A 326 -3.88 12.66 -12.97
CA LYS A 326 -4.68 13.78 -13.53
C LYS A 326 -4.66 15.07 -12.71
N GLU A 327 -4.24 15.01 -11.45
CA GLU A 327 -4.17 16.20 -10.58
C GLU A 327 -2.74 16.70 -10.32
N SER A 328 -1.72 15.94 -10.74
CA SER A 328 -0.31 16.14 -10.34
C SER A 328 0.34 17.44 -10.86
N GLU A 329 -0.19 18.05 -11.92
CA GLU A 329 0.36 19.28 -12.50
C GLU A 329 -0.13 20.58 -11.82
N SER A 330 -1.09 20.51 -10.89
CA SER A 330 -1.63 21.69 -10.21
C SER A 330 -0.79 22.13 -9.00
N ASP A 331 -0.80 23.44 -8.69
CA ASP A 331 -0.25 23.99 -7.44
C ASP A 331 -1.00 23.48 -6.18
N SER A 332 -2.21 22.93 -6.35
CA SER A 332 -3.04 22.39 -5.26
C SER A 332 -2.80 20.91 -4.97
N SER A 333 -2.21 20.16 -5.90
CA SER A 333 -1.83 18.76 -5.65
C SER A 333 -0.72 18.70 -4.60
N THR A 334 -0.77 17.72 -3.72
CA THR A 334 0.30 17.46 -2.76
C THR A 334 1.32 16.45 -3.26
N HIS A 335 1.02 15.73 -4.34
CA HIS A 335 1.86 14.66 -4.86
C HIS A 335 2.53 15.04 -6.17
N LEU A 336 3.75 14.54 -6.37
CA LEU A 336 4.36 14.44 -7.70
C LEU A 336 3.69 13.33 -8.51
N ASP A 337 3.76 13.44 -9.83
CA ASP A 337 3.31 12.38 -10.73
C ASP A 337 4.10 11.07 -10.52
N SER A 338 3.50 9.96 -10.94
CA SER A 338 4.02 8.61 -10.70
C SER A 338 5.42 8.41 -11.29
N LYS A 339 5.68 8.98 -12.46
CA LYS A 339 6.98 8.90 -13.15
C LYS A 339 8.07 9.64 -12.39
N SER A 340 7.77 10.83 -11.88
CA SER A 340 8.67 11.64 -11.06
C SER A 340 9.01 10.93 -9.75
N ARG A 341 8.01 10.35 -9.07
CA ARG A 341 8.22 9.56 -7.84
C ARG A 341 9.11 8.35 -8.09
N LEU A 342 8.83 7.56 -9.14
CA LEU A 342 9.66 6.42 -9.51
C LEU A 342 11.09 6.84 -9.86
N LYS A 343 11.27 7.93 -10.62
CA LYS A 343 12.60 8.47 -10.96
C LYS A 343 13.39 8.83 -9.69
N ASN A 344 12.72 9.41 -8.70
CA ASN A 344 13.37 9.84 -7.46
C ASN A 344 13.94 8.66 -6.65
N PHE A 345 13.29 7.49 -6.67
CA PHE A 345 13.87 6.27 -6.07
C PHE A 345 15.24 5.94 -6.65
N PHE A 346 15.38 6.02 -7.99
CA PHE A 346 16.63 5.70 -8.69
C PHE A 346 17.68 6.82 -8.66
N LYS A 347 17.34 8.02 -8.20
CA LYS A 347 18.32 9.09 -7.94
C LYS A 347 19.08 8.89 -6.64
N LEU A 348 18.53 8.12 -5.70
CA LEU A 348 19.16 7.88 -4.41
C LEU A 348 20.39 6.98 -4.60
N LYS A 349 21.52 7.40 -4.03
CA LYS A 349 22.79 6.69 -4.08
C LYS A 349 22.66 5.27 -3.54
N GLU A 350 21.94 5.08 -2.44
CA GLU A 350 21.68 3.75 -1.87
C GLU A 350 20.97 2.82 -2.85
N THR A 351 20.08 3.33 -3.70
CA THR A 351 19.40 2.53 -4.73
C THR A 351 20.36 2.15 -5.84
N GLU A 352 21.21 3.09 -6.26
CA GLU A 352 22.22 2.88 -7.29
C GLU A 352 23.21 1.78 -6.87
N ASP A 353 23.79 1.91 -5.69
CA ASP A 353 24.77 0.97 -5.13
C ASP A 353 24.17 -0.44 -4.97
N LEU A 354 22.87 -0.52 -4.64
CA LEU A 354 22.17 -1.77 -4.41
C LEU A 354 21.74 -2.46 -5.71
N LEU A 355 21.13 -1.73 -6.65
CA LEU A 355 20.54 -2.30 -7.87
C LEU A 355 21.47 -2.25 -9.09
N GLY A 356 22.68 -1.69 -8.93
CA GLY A 356 23.65 -1.55 -10.02
C GLY A 356 23.17 -0.62 -11.14
N CYS A 357 22.37 0.39 -10.80
CA CYS A 357 22.07 1.48 -11.73
C CYS A 357 23.38 2.26 -11.96
N SER A 358 23.62 2.83 -13.15
CA SER A 358 24.96 3.39 -13.44
C SER A 358 24.96 4.79 -14.07
N LYS A 359 23.82 5.49 -14.15
CA LYS A 359 23.72 6.75 -14.90
C LYS A 359 22.65 7.70 -14.32
N GLY A 360 23.05 8.70 -13.53
CA GLY A 360 22.17 9.81 -13.14
C GLY A 360 22.79 10.79 -12.11
N PRO A 361 22.27 12.02 -11.97
CA PRO A 361 22.60 12.89 -10.85
C PRO A 361 22.20 12.22 -9.53
N ARG A 362 23.14 12.24 -8.57
CA ARG A 362 23.05 11.50 -7.30
C ARG A 362 22.52 12.38 -6.19
N CYS A 363 21.42 11.94 -5.60
CA CYS A 363 20.96 12.34 -4.27
C CYS A 363 21.30 11.20 -3.29
#